data_AF-A0L7E2-F1
#
_entry.id   AF-A0L7E2-F1
#
_cell.length_a   1.000
_cell.length_b   1.000
_cell.length_c   1.000
_cell.angle_alpha   90.00
_cell.angle_beta   90.00
_cell.angle_gamma   90.00
#
_symmetry.space_group_name_H-M   'P 1'
#
loop_
_entity.id
_entity.type
_entity.pdbx_description
1 polymer ?
#
loop_
_entity_poly.entity_id
_entity_poly.type
_entity_poly.pdbx_seq_one_letter_code
_entity_poly.pdbx_strand_id
1 'polypeptide(L)' 'MGEVGPKKLKVEEITKAQSLIDAISQGVYELSELYGKEWKHIQSPTSFGGKFKSTVEAGLLKRICIGEKKSNNHQTYRVE' A
#
# COMPACT_ATOMS: atom_id res chain seq x y z
N MET A 1 -8.43 -5.22 26.69
CA MET A 1 -8.47 -5.77 25.31
C MET A 1 -8.04 -4.67 24.36
N GLY A 2 -6.79 -4.66 23.94
CA GLY A 2 -6.29 -3.71 22.95
C GLY A 2 -5.45 -4.51 21.97
N GLU A 3 -6.03 -4.87 20.84
CA GLU A 3 -5.30 -5.55 19.78
C GLU A 3 -4.26 -4.58 19.19
N VAL A 4 -3.05 -4.62 19.73
CA VAL A 4 -1.84 -4.02 19.14
C VAL A 4 -1.29 -4.99 18.09
N GLY A 5 -2.11 -5.28 17.08
CA GLY A 5 -1.65 -5.85 15.81
C GLY A 5 -1.33 -4.73 14.82
N PRO A 6 -0.45 -4.94 13.82
CA PRO A 6 -0.27 -3.96 12.76
C PRO A 6 -1.64 -3.69 12.13
N LYS A 7 -2.16 -2.48 12.34
CA LYS A 7 -3.48 -2.08 11.86
C LYS A 7 -3.48 -2.25 10.35
N LYS A 8 -4.15 -3.27 9.82
CA LYS A 8 -4.36 -3.42 8.37
C LYS A 8 -5.24 -2.28 7.86
N LEU A 9 -5.30 -2.12 6.55
CA LEU A 9 -6.28 -1.21 5.95
C LEU A 9 -7.70 -1.68 6.27
N LYS A 10 -8.64 -0.73 6.38
CA LYS A 10 -10.07 -1.04 6.49
C LYS A 10 -10.55 -1.63 5.16
N VAL A 11 -11.67 -2.36 5.17
CA VAL A 11 -12.25 -2.95 3.95
C VAL A 11 -12.44 -1.90 2.85
N GLU A 12 -12.96 -0.72 3.16
CA GLU A 12 -13.14 0.38 2.20
C GLU A 12 -11.81 0.84 1.58
N GLU A 13 -10.77 0.96 2.40
CA GLU A 13 -9.43 1.34 1.99
C GLU A 13 -8.77 0.25 1.14
N ILE A 14 -9.03 -1.03 1.45
CA ILE A 14 -8.56 -2.18 0.66
C ILE A 14 -9.23 -2.16 -0.72
N THR A 15 -10.54 -1.96 -0.78
CA THR A 15 -11.26 -1.87 -2.06
C THR A 15 -10.72 -0.71 -2.90
N LYS A 16 -10.51 0.46 -2.29
CA LYS A 16 -9.93 1.61 -2.98
C LYS A 16 -8.51 1.34 -3.47
N ALA A 17 -7.66 0.78 -2.62
CA ALA A 17 -6.31 0.35 -2.98
C ALA A 17 -6.33 -0.61 -4.17
N GLN A 18 -7.21 -1.62 -4.13
CA GLN A 18 -7.32 -2.62 -5.17
C GLN A 18 -7.76 -2.01 -6.50
N SER A 19 -8.73 -1.09 -6.49
CA SER A 19 -9.16 -0.38 -7.71
C SER A 19 -8.04 0.48 -8.30
N LEU A 20 -7.21 1.11 -7.46
CA LEU A 20 -6.04 1.86 -7.93
C LEU A 20 -5.01 0.92 -8.57
N ILE A 21 -4.69 -0.19 -7.91
CA ILE A 21 -3.74 -1.18 -8.43
C ILE A 21 -4.21 -1.76 -9.76
N ASP A 22 -5.50 -2.08 -9.88
CA ASP A 22 -6.05 -2.67 -11.11
C ASP A 22 -6.04 -1.69 -12.29
N ALA A 23 -6.18 -0.39 -12.01
CA ALA A 23 -6.09 0.67 -13.01
C ALA A 23 -4.64 1.04 -13.40
N ILE A 24 -3.65 0.60 -12.61
CA ILE A 24 -2.24 0.91 -12.83
C ILE A 24 -1.60 -0.14 -13.74
N SER A 25 -0.75 0.32 -14.65
CA SER A 25 0.03 -0.58 -15.50
C SER A 25 1.04 -1.37 -14.67
N GLN A 26 1.40 -2.56 -15.13
CA GLN A 26 2.46 -3.36 -14.49
C GLN A 26 3.77 -2.57 -14.39
N GLY A 27 4.47 -2.69 -13.26
CA GLY A 27 5.67 -1.91 -12.99
C GLY A 27 6.03 -1.83 -11.51
N VAL A 28 7.10 -1.10 -11.20
CA VAL A 28 7.51 -0.83 -9.81
C VAL A 28 7.15 0.61 -9.46
N TYR A 29 6.40 0.78 -8.38
CA TYR A 29 5.84 2.04 -7.93
C TYR A 29 6.09 2.24 -6.44
N GLU A 30 6.31 3.49 -6.04
CA GLU A 30 6.25 3.89 -4.64
C GLU A 30 4.79 4.08 -4.21
N LEU A 31 4.51 3.98 -2.90
CA LEU A 31 3.14 4.08 -2.40
C LEU A 31 2.48 5.42 -2.75
N SER A 32 3.27 6.49 -2.78
CA SER A 32 2.84 7.81 -3.23
C SER A 32 2.49 7.86 -4.71
N GLU A 33 3.14 7.06 -5.54
CA GLU A 33 2.84 6.97 -6.98
C GLU A 33 1.56 6.17 -7.22
N LEU A 34 1.39 5.05 -6.50
CA LEU A 34 0.16 4.23 -6.55
C LEU A 34 -1.10 5.04 -6.21
N TYR A 35 -1.00 5.91 -5.19
CA TYR A 35 -2.11 6.76 -4.79
C TYR A 35 -2.16 8.09 -5.57
N GLY A 36 -1.07 8.50 -6.20
CA GLY A 36 -0.98 9.72 -6.99
C GLY A 36 -1.54 10.95 -6.26
N LYS A 37 -2.65 11.50 -6.76
CA LYS A 37 -3.31 12.67 -6.16
C LYS A 37 -3.95 12.34 -4.80
N GLU A 38 -4.45 11.12 -4.63
CA GLU A 38 -5.07 10.65 -3.38
C GLU A 38 -4.06 10.57 -2.25
N TRP A 39 -2.77 10.48 -2.57
CA TRP A 39 -1.69 10.48 -1.57
C TRP A 39 -1.73 11.72 -0.67
N LYS A 40 -2.15 12.88 -1.22
CA LYS A 40 -2.29 14.14 -0.46
C LYS A 40 -3.40 14.09 0.59
N HIS A 41 -4.38 13.20 0.43
CA HIS A 41 -5.48 13.01 1.38
C HIS A 41 -5.11 12.06 2.53
N ILE A 42 -3.95 11.40 2.44
CA ILE A 42 -3.46 10.50 3.49
C ILE A 42 -2.79 11.32 4.60
N GLN A 43 -3.48 11.45 5.74
CA GLN A 43 -3.01 12.24 6.89
C GLN A 43 -1.70 11.74 7.51
N SER A 44 -1.40 10.45 7.40
CA SER A 44 -0.23 9.85 8.05
C SER A 44 0.44 8.83 7.11
N PRO A 45 1.29 9.28 6.18
CA PRO A 45 1.90 8.43 5.16
C PRO A 45 2.74 7.30 5.74
N THR A 46 3.45 7.53 6.84
CA THR A 46 4.24 6.50 7.55
C THR A 46 3.36 5.41 8.16
N SER A 47 2.33 5.82 8.90
CA SER A 47 1.36 4.88 9.48
C SER A 47 0.65 4.11 8.38
N PHE A 48 0.13 4.81 7.37
CA PHE A 48 -0.57 4.23 6.24
C PHE A 48 0.32 3.25 5.47
N GLY A 49 1.59 3.59 5.22
CA GLY A 49 2.56 2.71 4.59
C GLY A 49 2.75 1.41 5.36
N GLY A 50 2.82 1.45 6.69
CA GLY A 50 2.85 0.25 7.52
C GLY A 50 1.59 -0.62 7.38
N LYS A 51 0.40 0.02 7.33
CA LYS A 51 -0.88 -0.69 7.14
C LYS A 51 -0.97 -1.32 5.77
N PHE A 52 -0.60 -0.58 4.73
CA PHE A 52 -0.63 -1.00 3.34
C PHE A 52 0.33 -2.16 3.13
N LYS A 53 1.57 -2.04 3.61
CA LYS A 53 2.57 -3.12 3.63
C LYS A 53 1.99 -4.41 4.23
N SER A 54 1.42 -4.30 5.43
CA SER A 54 0.80 -5.44 6.14
C SER A 54 -0.40 -6.03 5.39
N THR A 55 -1.10 -5.22 4.59
CA THR A 55 -2.25 -5.64 3.78
C THR A 55 -1.80 -6.41 2.53
N VAL A 56 -0.72 -5.96 1.89
CA VAL A 56 -0.05 -6.68 0.79
C VAL A 56 0.54 -8.00 1.30
N GLU A 57 1.26 -8.00 2.43
CA GLU A 57 1.81 -9.23 3.04
C GLU A 57 0.74 -10.23 3.46
N ALA A 58 -0.45 -9.74 3.85
CA ALA A 58 -1.59 -10.58 4.16
C ALA A 58 -2.30 -11.14 2.93
N GLY A 59 -1.88 -10.81 1.70
CA GLY A 59 -2.51 -11.27 0.46
C GLY A 59 -3.92 -10.71 0.24
N LEU A 60 -4.26 -9.59 0.89
CA LEU A 60 -5.58 -8.94 0.74
C LEU A 60 -5.67 -8.09 -0.52
N LEU A 61 -4.52 -7.72 -1.08
CA LEU A 61 -4.41 -7.03 -2.37
C LEU A 61 -3.84 -8.00 -3.40
N LYS A 62 -4.48 -8.04 -4.57
CA LYS A 62 -4.08 -8.83 -5.74
C LYS A 62 -3.29 -7.95 -6.70
N ARG A 63 -2.49 -8.59 -7.56
CA ARG A 63 -1.67 -7.93 -8.59
C ARG A 63 -0.64 -6.96 -8.03
N ILE A 64 -0.27 -7.12 -6.76
CA ILE A 64 0.74 -6.31 -6.11
C ILE A 64 1.58 -7.16 -5.16
N CYS A 65 2.88 -6.92 -5.19
CA CYS A 65 3.87 -7.55 -4.32
C CYS A 65 4.76 -6.48 -3.70
N ILE A 66 5.31 -6.78 -2.53
CA ILE A 66 6.31 -5.91 -1.90
C ILE A 66 7.60 -6.01 -2.72
N GLY A 67 8.07 -4.86 -3.21
CA GLY A 67 9.33 -4.75 -3.93
C GLY A 67 10.53 -4.54 -3.00
N GLU A 68 11.67 -4.21 -3.60
CA GLU A 68 12.89 -3.91 -2.86
C GLU A 68 12.77 -2.58 -2.11
N LYS A 69 13.44 -2.51 -0.95
CA LYS A 69 13.63 -1.24 -0.26
C LYS A 69 14.75 -0.47 -0.96
N LYS A 70 14.50 0.78 -1.34
CA LYS A 70 15.58 1.69 -1.73
C LYS A 70 16.44 2.03 -0.50
N SER A 71 17.73 2.34 -0.71
CA SER A 71 18.69 2.70 0.35
C SER A 71 18.23 3.81 1.30
N ASN A 72 17.23 4.61 0.91
CA ASN A 72 16.66 5.68 1.73
C ASN A 72 15.40 5.27 2.51
N ASN A 73 15.23 3.99 2.86
CA ASN A 73 14.07 3.44 3.58
C ASN A 73 12.71 3.52 2.84
N HIS A 74 12.71 3.90 1.57
CA HIS A 74 11.48 3.92 0.77
C HIS A 74 11.11 2.50 0.32
N GLN A 75 9.92 2.06 0.72
CA GLN A 75 9.34 0.78 0.30
C GLN A 75 8.73 0.92 -1.10
N THR A 76 9.20 0.11 -2.04
CA THR A 76 8.58 -0.01 -3.37
C THR A 76 7.60 -1.17 -3.42
N TYR A 77 6.69 -1.12 -4.38
CA TYR A 77 5.69 -2.14 -4.66
C TYR A 77 5.70 -2.46 -6.14
N ARG A 78 5.63 -3.75 -6.47
CA ARG A 78 5.58 -4.22 -7.85
C ARG A 78 4.15 -4.61 -8.19
N VAL A 79 3.59 -3.99 -9.21
CA VAL A 79 2.29 -4.33 -9.80
C VAL A 79 2.50 -5.31 -10.95
N GLU A 80 1.71 -6.38 -10.99
CA GLU A 80 1.79 -7.48 -11.96
C GLU A 80 0.48 -7.62 -12.76
#